data_AF-A0A1U8BL42-F1
#
_entry.id   AF-A0A1U8BL42-F1
#
_cell.length_a   1.000
_cell.length_b   1.000
_cell.length_c   1.000
_cell.angle_alpha   90.00
_cell.angle_beta   90.00
_cell.angle_gamma   90.00
#
_symmetry.space_group_name_H-M   'P 1'
#
loop_
_entity.id
_entity.type
_entity.pdbx_description
1 polymer ?
#
loop_
_entity_poly.entity_id
_entity_poly.type
_entity_poly.pdbx_seq_one_letter_code
_entity_poly.pdbx_strand_id
1 'polypeptide(L)'
;MNLPQPSLSKNLVPLFPTPSDQVSPSSTFCKVYTITPLLSDNREKRGLALDGQLKHEDTNLASSTIVKEGANKEVLGILVSYRVKVKLVVSRGGDVSVELPFVLMHPKPHDHITLPRPQSVPQETDAPVDTNLIEFDTNYATDDDIVFEDFARLRLKGMKDDDCDDQFC
;
A
#
# COMPACT_ATOMS: atom_id res chain seq x y z
N MET A 1 34.21 -8.96 2.85
CA MET A 1 33.19 -10.01 2.84
C MET A 1 31.85 -9.32 3.09
N ASN A 2 30.95 -9.26 2.11
CA ASN A 2 29.62 -8.68 2.35
C ASN A 2 28.83 -9.68 3.21
N LEU A 3 28.48 -9.31 4.43
CA LEU A 3 27.56 -10.11 5.24
C LEU A 3 26.20 -10.17 4.53
N PRO A 4 25.50 -11.31 4.60
CA PRO A 4 24.13 -11.39 4.10
C PRO A 4 23.25 -10.42 4.89
N GLN A 5 22.56 -9.52 4.17
CA GLN A 5 21.59 -8.63 4.80
C GLN A 5 20.40 -9.45 5.30
N PRO A 6 19.87 -9.17 6.50
CA PRO A 6 18.70 -9.87 7.02
C PRO A 6 17.52 -9.64 6.07
N SER A 7 16.88 -10.74 5.64
CA SER A 7 15.70 -10.68 4.79
C SER A 7 14.58 -11.52 5.40
N LEU A 8 13.36 -10.99 5.34
CA LEU A 8 12.17 -11.68 5.80
C LEU A 8 11.28 -11.95 4.58
N SER A 9 10.91 -13.22 4.38
CA SER A 9 10.03 -13.65 3.30
C SER A 9 8.78 -14.32 3.88
N LYS A 10 7.60 -13.96 3.36
CA LYS A 10 6.30 -14.45 3.81
C LYS A 10 5.43 -14.80 2.60
N ASN A 11 4.67 -15.89 2.70
CA ASN A 11 3.67 -16.25 1.69
C ASN A 11 2.34 -15.55 2.02
N LEU A 12 1.93 -14.64 1.15
CA LEU A 12 0.72 -13.84 1.32
C LEU A 12 -0.53 -14.61 0.88
N VAL A 13 -0.46 -15.25 -0.29
CA VAL A 13 -1.60 -15.96 -0.87
C VAL A 13 -1.16 -17.37 -1.27
N PRO A 14 -1.34 -18.38 -0.40
CA PRO A 14 -1.12 -19.76 -0.80
C PRO A 14 -2.25 -20.21 -1.72
N LEU A 15 -1.89 -20.78 -2.87
CA LEU A 15 -2.84 -21.49 -3.70
C LEU A 15 -2.59 -22.99 -3.56
N PHE A 16 -3.64 -23.72 -3.17
CA PHE A 16 -3.56 -25.16 -3.02
C PHE A 16 -3.96 -25.86 -4.33
N PRO A 17 -3.19 -26.88 -4.75
CA PRO A 17 -3.51 -27.63 -5.96
C PRO A 17 -4.82 -28.41 -5.77
N THR A 18 -5.62 -28.42 -6.83
CA THR A 18 -6.85 -29.20 -6.96
C THR A 18 -6.57 -30.49 -7.74
N PRO A 19 -7.45 -31.52 -7.69
CA PRO A 19 -7.25 -32.75 -8.45
C PRO A 19 -7.07 -32.56 -9.96
N SER A 20 -7.60 -31.46 -10.52
CA SER A 20 -7.45 -31.12 -11.93
C SER A 20 -6.11 -30.46 -12.27
N ASP A 21 -5.25 -30.21 -11.29
CA ASP A 21 -3.93 -29.58 -11.48
C ASP A 21 -2.78 -30.58 -11.69
N GLN A 22 -3.12 -31.87 -11.87
CA GLN A 22 -2.14 -32.91 -12.17
C GLN A 22 -1.70 -32.86 -13.63
N VAL A 23 -0.38 -33.01 -13.85
CA VAL A 23 0.22 -33.08 -15.19
C VAL A 23 0.63 -34.52 -15.48
N SER A 24 -0.02 -35.13 -16.47
CA SER A 24 0.30 -36.51 -16.88
C SER A 24 1.65 -36.58 -17.60
N PRO A 25 2.34 -37.74 -17.55
CA PRO A 25 3.56 -37.95 -18.33
C PRO A 25 3.32 -37.65 -19.82
N SER A 26 4.29 -37.02 -20.47
CA SER A 26 4.23 -36.69 -21.90
C SER A 26 3.02 -35.83 -22.33
N SER A 27 2.50 -35.01 -21.41
CA SER A 27 1.40 -34.07 -21.69
C SER A 27 1.79 -32.61 -21.39
N THR A 28 1.00 -31.68 -21.92
CA THR A 28 1.11 -30.24 -21.64
C THR A 28 -0.06 -29.80 -20.78
N PHE A 29 0.20 -28.96 -19.78
CA PHE A 29 -0.83 -28.39 -18.90
C PHE A 29 -0.86 -26.87 -19.04
N CYS A 30 -2.06 -26.31 -19.13
CA CYS A 30 -2.28 -24.86 -19.18
C CYS A 30 -3.49 -24.50 -18.31
N LYS A 31 -3.27 -23.64 -17.32
CA LYS A 31 -4.31 -23.12 -16.44
C LYS A 31 -3.94 -21.72 -15.98
N VAL A 32 -4.92 -20.84 -15.94
CA VAL A 32 -4.77 -19.49 -15.39
C VAL A 32 -5.15 -19.54 -13.92
N TYR A 33 -4.29 -19.00 -13.07
CA TYR A 33 -4.52 -18.84 -11.65
C TYR A 33 -4.59 -17.36 -11.31
N THR A 34 -5.53 -16.99 -10.45
CA THR A 34 -5.71 -15.62 -9.96
C THR A 34 -5.43 -15.58 -8.47
N ILE A 35 -4.61 -14.64 -8.04
CA ILE A 35 -4.30 -14.38 -6.64
C ILE A 35 -4.42 -12.88 -6.37
N THR A 36 -4.94 -12.51 -5.21
CA THR A 36 -5.09 -11.11 -4.80
C THR A 36 -4.41 -10.93 -3.44
N PRO A 37 -3.24 -10.26 -3.38
CA PRO A 37 -2.50 -10.09 -2.13
C PRO A 37 -3.18 -9.00 -1.26
N LEU A 38 -4.05 -9.41 -0.35
CA LEU A 38 -4.78 -8.50 0.55
C LEU A 38 -4.30 -8.65 2.00
N LEU A 39 -4.26 -7.53 2.73
CA LEU A 39 -3.98 -7.55 4.16
C LEU A 39 -5.10 -8.24 4.96
N SER A 40 -6.35 -8.17 4.49
CA SER A 40 -7.51 -8.81 5.14
C SER A 40 -7.27 -10.29 5.47
N ASP A 41 -6.63 -11.00 4.54
CA ASP A 41 -6.40 -12.45 4.61
C ASP A 41 -5.09 -12.81 5.32
N ASN A 42 -4.42 -11.81 5.88
CA ASN A 42 -3.05 -11.91 6.39
C ASN A 42 -2.85 -11.17 7.72
N ARG A 43 -3.91 -10.65 8.36
CA ARG A 43 -3.79 -9.80 9.56
C ARG A 43 -3.18 -10.52 10.76
N GLU A 44 -3.34 -11.83 10.84
CA GLU A 44 -2.79 -12.69 11.89
C GLU A 44 -1.28 -12.94 11.73
N LYS A 45 -0.73 -12.70 10.52
CA LYS A 45 0.68 -12.97 10.23
C LYS A 45 1.56 -11.81 10.72
N ARG A 46 2.46 -12.13 11.65
CA ARG A 46 3.49 -11.18 12.11
C ARG A 46 4.65 -11.06 11.11
N GLY A 47 5.31 -9.90 11.12
CA GLY A 47 6.47 -9.62 10.27
C GLY A 47 6.11 -9.38 8.81
N LEU A 48 4.94 -8.79 8.56
CA LEU A 48 4.57 -8.23 7.26
C LEU A 48 4.96 -6.75 7.24
N ALA A 49 5.45 -6.28 6.09
CA ALA A 49 5.62 -4.86 5.87
C ALA A 49 4.25 -4.24 5.54
N LEU A 50 3.84 -3.25 6.32
CA LEU A 50 2.57 -2.52 6.17
C LEU A 50 2.86 -1.03 5.93
N ASP A 51 1.93 -0.30 5.34
CA ASP A 51 2.01 1.16 5.16
C ASP A 51 1.43 1.96 6.35
N GLY A 52 0.98 1.25 7.39
CA GLY A 52 0.34 1.81 8.58
C GLY A 52 0.37 0.85 9.76
N GLN A 53 -0.37 1.19 10.81
CA GLN A 53 -0.49 0.35 12.00
C GLN A 53 -1.55 -0.72 11.77
N LEU A 54 -1.28 -1.96 12.20
CA LEU A 54 -2.22 -3.07 12.05
C LEU A 54 -3.61 -2.82 12.68
N LYS A 55 -3.74 -1.86 13.60
CA LYS A 55 -5.01 -1.49 14.25
C LYS A 55 -5.88 -0.54 13.43
N HIS A 56 -5.36 0.09 12.37
CA HIS A 56 -6.16 1.01 11.56
C HIS A 56 -6.88 0.26 10.44
N GLU A 57 -8.05 0.79 10.07
CA GLU A 57 -8.89 0.26 9.00
C GLU A 57 -8.28 0.48 7.61
N ASP A 58 -7.64 1.64 7.42
CA ASP A 58 -7.06 2.11 6.15
C ASP A 58 -5.68 1.50 5.83
N THR A 59 -5.13 0.67 6.73
CA THR A 59 -3.79 0.07 6.57
C THR A 59 -3.81 -1.07 5.55
N ASN A 60 -2.80 -1.11 4.70
CA ASN A 60 -2.58 -2.13 3.68
C ASN A 60 -1.17 -2.75 3.77
N LEU A 61 -0.89 -3.69 2.87
CA LEU A 61 0.47 -4.17 2.64
C LEU A 61 1.33 -3.02 2.11
N ALA A 62 2.58 -2.92 2.57
CA ALA A 62 3.49 -1.89 2.11
C ALA A 62 3.70 -1.97 0.58
N SER A 63 3.78 -0.82 -0.10
CA SER A 63 4.11 -0.79 -1.53
C SER A 63 5.54 -1.27 -1.79
N SER A 64 5.83 -1.68 -3.03
CA SER A 64 7.17 -2.09 -3.43
C SER A 64 8.15 -0.92 -3.39
N THR A 65 9.35 -1.14 -2.85
CA THR A 65 10.36 -0.09 -2.81
C THR A 65 11.02 0.06 -4.18
N ILE A 66 10.94 1.26 -4.76
CA ILE A 66 11.58 1.60 -6.03
C ILE A 66 12.93 2.24 -5.72
N VAL A 67 14.03 1.55 -6.05
CA VAL A 67 15.39 2.06 -5.85
C VAL A 67 15.89 2.68 -7.16
N LYS A 68 16.12 3.99 -7.15
CA LYS A 68 16.75 4.68 -8.29
C LYS A 68 18.24 4.33 -8.38
N GLU A 69 18.78 4.36 -9.59
CA GLU A 69 20.21 4.16 -9.82
C GLU A 69 21.03 5.22 -9.04
N GLY A 70 22.08 4.79 -8.35
CA GLY A 70 22.89 5.64 -7.49
C GLY A 70 22.33 5.90 -6.08
N ALA A 71 21.13 5.40 -5.74
CA ALA A 71 20.56 5.57 -4.40
C ALA A 71 21.20 4.62 -3.36
N ASN A 72 21.51 5.16 -2.18
CA ASN A 72 21.99 4.39 -1.03
C ASN A 72 20.84 3.60 -0.39
N LYS A 73 20.82 2.28 -0.62
CA LYS A 73 19.76 1.38 -0.14
C LYS A 73 19.57 1.39 1.37
N GLU A 74 20.64 1.57 2.13
CA GLU A 74 20.60 1.58 3.60
C GLU A 74 19.83 2.79 4.17
N VAL A 75 19.83 3.92 3.46
CA VAL A 75 19.09 5.13 3.86
C VAL A 75 17.58 4.96 3.68
N LEU A 76 17.14 4.03 2.82
CA LEU A 76 15.73 3.76 2.56
C LEU A 76 15.04 2.91 3.65
N GLY A 77 15.81 2.43 4.64
CA GLY A 77 15.28 1.60 5.73
C GLY A 77 14.87 0.21 5.23
N ILE A 78 13.56 -0.09 5.28
CA ILE A 78 13.02 -1.40 4.92
C ILE A 78 12.75 -1.45 3.41
N LEU A 79 13.42 -2.36 2.71
CA LEU A 79 13.14 -2.65 1.30
C LEU A 79 12.08 -3.73 1.17
N VAL A 80 10.98 -3.39 0.50
CA VAL A 80 9.86 -4.31 0.26
C VAL A 80 9.84 -4.72 -1.21
N SER A 81 9.76 -6.01 -1.47
CA SER A 81 9.68 -6.56 -2.83
C SER A 81 8.71 -7.74 -2.86
N TYR A 82 7.97 -7.88 -3.96
CA TYR A 82 7.00 -8.95 -4.14
C TYR A 82 7.35 -9.83 -5.33
N ARG A 83 7.03 -11.12 -5.20
CA ARG A 83 7.25 -12.14 -6.22
C ARG A 83 6.07 -13.10 -6.25
N VAL A 84 5.68 -13.52 -7.45
CA VAL A 84 4.81 -14.69 -7.64
C VAL A 84 5.72 -15.90 -7.80
N LYS A 85 5.52 -16.92 -6.98
CA LYS A 85 6.26 -18.18 -7.06
C LYS A 85 5.34 -19.30 -7.51
N VAL A 86 5.66 -19.92 -8.64
CA VAL A 86 4.98 -21.12 -9.12
C VAL A 86 5.87 -22.31 -8.80
N LYS A 87 5.33 -23.30 -8.09
CA LYS A 87 6.05 -24.50 -7.65
C LYS A 87 5.33 -25.75 -8.15
N LEU A 88 6.01 -26.54 -8.98
CA LEU A 88 5.59 -27.87 -9.41
C LEU A 88 6.22 -28.91 -8.50
N VAL A 89 5.38 -29.76 -7.90
CA VAL A 89 5.81 -30.88 -7.05
C VAL A 89 5.80 -32.15 -7.89
N VAL A 90 6.96 -32.81 -8.02
CA VAL A 90 7.12 -34.02 -8.83
C VAL A 90 7.10 -35.25 -7.93
N SER A 91 6.34 -36.28 -8.30
CA SER A 91 6.00 -37.46 -7.47
C SER A 91 7.20 -38.24 -6.90
N ARG A 92 8.39 -38.11 -7.49
CA ARG A 92 9.62 -38.77 -7.01
C ARG A 92 10.50 -37.86 -6.13
N GLY A 93 9.93 -36.81 -5.54
CA GLY A 93 10.55 -36.01 -4.48
C GLY A 93 11.36 -34.82 -4.96
N GLY A 94 11.07 -34.30 -6.16
CA GLY A 94 11.70 -33.08 -6.68
C GLY A 94 10.71 -31.94 -6.79
N ASP A 95 11.17 -30.72 -6.55
CA ASP A 95 10.39 -29.50 -6.74
C ASP A 95 11.03 -28.65 -7.85
N VAL A 96 10.21 -28.18 -8.78
CA VAL A 96 10.64 -27.19 -9.79
C VAL A 96 9.90 -25.91 -9.50
N SER A 97 10.61 -24.79 -9.37
CA SER A 97 9.95 -23.50 -9.12
C SER A 97 10.48 -22.39 -10.00
N VAL A 98 9.59 -21.49 -10.39
CA VAL A 98 9.92 -20.23 -11.05
C VAL A 98 9.37 -19.07 -10.22
N GLU A 99 10.09 -17.96 -10.21
CA GLU A 99 9.70 -16.75 -9.51
C GLU A 99 9.64 -15.57 -10.49
N LEU A 100 8.53 -14.84 -10.47
CA LEU A 100 8.31 -13.65 -11.28
C LEU A 100 8.15 -12.43 -10.35
N PRO A 101 9.06 -11.44 -10.41
CA PRO A 101 8.90 -10.21 -9.63
C PRO A 101 7.78 -9.33 -10.19
N PHE A 102 7.09 -8.61 -9.30
CA PHE A 102 6.10 -7.58 -9.68
C PHE A 102 6.14 -6.40 -8.70
N VAL A 103 5.51 -5.30 -9.10
CA VAL A 103 5.43 -4.06 -8.29
C VAL A 103 4.00 -3.91 -7.78
N LEU A 104 3.83 -3.96 -6.46
CA LEU A 104 2.59 -3.62 -5.76
C LEU A 104 2.63 -2.13 -5.37
N MET A 105 1.62 -1.36 -5.78
CA MET A 105 1.49 0.07 -5.51
C MET A 105 0.05 0.43 -5.15
N HIS A 106 -0.13 1.60 -4.55
CA HIS A 106 -1.45 2.20 -4.40
C HIS A 106 -2.09 2.49 -5.76
N PRO A 107 -3.44 2.45 -5.84
CA PRO A 107 -4.16 2.96 -7.00
C PRO A 107 -3.75 4.39 -7.32
N LYS A 108 -3.86 4.78 -8.59
CA LYS A 108 -3.64 6.18 -8.97
C LYS A 108 -4.69 7.05 -8.26
N PRO A 109 -4.31 8.21 -7.70
CA PRO A 109 -5.27 9.21 -7.27
C PRO A 109 -6.21 9.57 -8.41
N HIS A 110 -7.45 9.94 -8.10
CA HIS A 110 -8.39 10.45 -9.10
C HIS A 110 -7.91 11.83 -9.56
N ASP A 111 -7.90 12.07 -10.88
CA ASP A 111 -7.57 13.39 -11.43
C ASP A 111 -8.63 14.39 -10.94
N HIS A 112 -8.23 15.31 -10.06
CA HIS A 112 -9.08 16.44 -9.73
C HIS A 112 -9.27 17.26 -11.01
N ILE A 113 -10.51 17.34 -11.49
CA ILE A 113 -10.93 18.26 -12.54
C ILE A 113 -10.43 19.65 -12.12
N THR A 114 -9.46 20.19 -12.85
CA THR A 114 -8.93 21.53 -12.60
C THR A 114 -10.05 22.52 -12.92
N LEU A 115 -10.74 23.01 -11.90
CA LEU A 115 -11.66 24.13 -12.05
C LEU A 115 -10.85 25.34 -12.54
N PRO A 116 -11.34 26.10 -13.54
CA PRO A 116 -10.61 27.23 -14.10
C PRO A 116 -10.43 28.30 -13.02
N ARG A 117 -9.17 28.53 -12.63
CA ARG A 117 -8.74 29.64 -11.78
C ARG A 117 -9.25 30.96 -12.40
N PRO A 118 -10.04 31.78 -11.70
CA PRO A 118 -10.40 33.11 -12.20
C PRO A 118 -9.14 33.94 -12.39
N GLN A 119 -8.96 34.51 -13.59
CA GLN A 119 -7.87 35.43 -13.89
C GLN A 119 -8.12 36.74 -13.12
N SER A 120 -7.30 37.01 -12.11
CA SER A 120 -7.27 38.32 -11.44
C SER A 120 -6.55 39.33 -12.34
N VAL A 121 -7.33 40.19 -12.99
CA VAL A 121 -6.83 41.41 -13.68
C VAL A 121 -6.43 42.41 -12.60
N PRO A 122 -5.22 43.03 -12.62
CA PRO A 122 -4.86 44.03 -11.62
C PRO A 122 -5.60 45.34 -11.91
N GLN A 123 -6.48 45.79 -11.01
CA GLN A 123 -6.91 47.18 -10.97
C GLN A 123 -6.03 47.94 -9.98
N GLU A 124 -5.24 48.88 -10.49
CA GLU A 124 -4.59 49.91 -9.69
C GLU A 124 -5.67 50.86 -9.14
N THR A 125 -5.80 50.93 -7.82
CA THR A 125 -6.40 52.09 -7.14
C THR A 125 -5.73 52.28 -5.79
N ASP A 126 -5.19 53.49 -5.61
CA ASP A 126 -4.53 54.03 -4.43
C ASP A 126 -5.57 54.34 -3.34
N ALA A 127 -5.58 53.55 -2.25
CA ALA A 127 -6.36 53.83 -1.04
C ALA A 127 -5.71 53.16 0.20
N PRO A 128 -5.80 53.77 1.39
CA PRO A 128 -5.09 53.33 2.59
C PRO A 128 -5.63 51.98 3.08
N VAL A 129 -4.71 51.05 3.32
CA VAL A 129 -4.97 49.66 3.75
C VAL A 129 -5.63 49.67 5.13
N ASP A 130 -6.93 49.35 5.17
CA ASP A 130 -7.67 49.13 6.41
C ASP A 130 -7.27 47.76 7.00
N THR A 131 -6.93 47.72 8.28
CA THR A 131 -6.36 46.55 8.99
C THR A 131 -7.38 45.44 9.32
N ASN A 132 -8.48 45.35 8.56
CA ASN A 132 -9.47 44.29 8.70
C ASN A 132 -9.36 43.29 7.53
N LEU A 133 -8.28 42.50 7.53
CA LEU A 133 -7.93 41.50 6.50
C LEU A 133 -8.73 40.19 6.59
N ILE A 134 -9.94 40.20 7.14
CA ILE A 134 -10.85 39.05 7.11
C ILE A 134 -12.21 39.51 6.61
N GLU A 135 -12.26 39.87 5.33
CA GLU A 135 -13.51 39.94 4.59
C GLU A 135 -13.75 38.54 4.00
N PHE A 136 -14.72 37.81 4.54
CA PHE A 136 -15.17 36.56 3.92
C PHE A 136 -15.93 36.94 2.66
N ASP A 137 -15.23 36.98 1.53
CA ASP A 137 -15.85 37.10 0.20
C ASP A 137 -16.80 35.92 -0.01
N THR A 138 -18.07 36.13 0.30
CA THR A 138 -19.20 35.29 -0.10
C THR A 138 -19.41 35.42 -1.61
N ASN A 139 -18.45 34.91 -2.40
CA ASN A 139 -18.62 34.70 -3.83
C ASN A 139 -19.18 33.28 -4.04
N TYR A 140 -20.50 33.20 -4.13
CA TYR A 140 -21.27 31.98 -4.43
C TYR A 140 -20.94 31.44 -5.82
N ALA A 141 -19.84 30.68 -5.96
CA ALA A 141 -19.58 29.86 -7.15
C ALA A 141 -18.53 28.74 -6.94
N THR A 142 -18.46 28.15 -5.75
CA THR A 142 -18.01 26.78 -5.46
C THR A 142 -18.31 26.53 -3.99
N ASP A 143 -19.48 25.95 -3.69
CA ASP A 143 -19.86 25.47 -2.35
C ASP A 143 -19.04 24.20 -2.02
N ASP A 144 -17.72 24.32 -1.99
CA ASP A 144 -16.87 23.34 -1.33
C ASP A 144 -16.88 23.69 0.17
N ASP A 145 -18.02 23.45 0.83
CA ASP A 145 -18.16 23.60 2.26
C ASP A 145 -17.06 22.77 2.96
N ILE A 146 -16.20 23.43 3.73
CA ILE A 146 -15.14 22.75 4.46
C ILE A 146 -15.78 21.86 5.53
N VAL A 147 -15.74 20.55 5.31
CA VAL A 147 -16.15 19.56 6.29
C VAL A 147 -14.98 19.29 7.24
N PHE A 148 -15.19 19.57 8.54
CA PHE A 148 -14.23 19.22 9.58
C PHE A 148 -14.41 17.75 9.97
N GLU A 149 -13.32 17.00 9.94
CA GLU A 149 -13.24 15.61 10.41
C GLU A 149 -12.01 15.44 11.31
N ASP A 150 -12.05 14.45 12.20
CA ASP A 150 -10.93 14.15 13.08
C ASP A 150 -9.73 13.61 12.28
N PHE A 151 -8.52 14.02 12.67
CA PHE A 151 -7.29 13.44 12.12
C PHE A 151 -7.05 12.00 12.62
N ALA A 152 -7.73 11.58 13.69
CA ALA A 152 -7.61 10.25 14.25
C ALA A 152 -8.15 9.20 13.25
N ARG A 153 -7.29 8.28 12.84
CA ARG A 153 -7.68 7.19 11.93
C ARG A 153 -8.67 6.24 12.59
N LEU A 154 -9.63 5.78 11.79
CA LEU A 154 -10.58 4.77 12.20
C LEU A 154 -9.86 3.46 12.58
N ARG A 155 -10.18 2.94 13.77
CA ARG A 155 -9.67 1.65 14.24
C ARG A 155 -10.47 0.53 13.60
N LEU A 156 -9.77 -0.55 13.25
CA LEU A 156 -10.41 -1.76 12.78
C LEU A 156 -11.29 -2.35 13.88
N LYS A 157 -12.54 -2.63 13.55
CA LYS A 157 -13.52 -3.22 14.46
C LYS A 157 -13.15 -4.67 14.79
N GLY A 158 -13.15 -5.04 16.07
CA GLY A 158 -13.00 -6.43 16.52
C GLY A 158 -11.57 -6.90 16.82
N MET A 159 -10.57 -6.02 16.77
CA MET A 159 -9.29 -6.30 17.43
C MET A 159 -9.51 -6.11 18.94
N LYS A 160 -9.43 -7.19 19.72
CA LYS A 160 -9.30 -7.06 21.16
C LYS A 160 -8.00 -6.31 21.41
N ASP A 161 -8.10 -5.16 22.06
CA ASP A 161 -6.93 -4.52 22.63
C ASP A 161 -6.40 -5.50 23.68
N ASP A 162 -5.37 -6.27 23.33
CA ASP A 162 -4.49 -6.78 24.36
C ASP A 162 -3.74 -5.54 24.85
N ASP A 163 -4.37 -4.83 25.81
CA ASP A 163 -3.75 -3.74 26.54
C ASP A 163 -2.41 -4.25 27.06
N CYS A 164 -1.34 -3.74 26.46
CA CYS A 164 -0.01 -3.94 26.98
C CYS A 164 0.09 -3.00 28.17
N ASP A 165 -0.37 -3.48 29.33
CA ASP A 165 -0.23 -2.78 30.60
C ASP A 165 1.22 -2.31 30.75
N ASP A 166 1.38 -1.00 30.91
CA ASP A 166 2.56 -0.34 31.40
C ASP A 166 2.89 -0.89 32.81
N GLN A 167 3.66 -1.98 32.87
CA GLN A 167 4.23 -2.48 34.11
C GLN A 167 5.67 -2.96 33.90
N PHE A 168 6.58 -2.02 33.67
CA PHE A 168 7.95 -2.12 34.17
C PHE A 168 8.47 -0.73 34.55
N CYS A 169 8.37 -0.42 35.85
CA CYS A 169 9.39 0.35 36.56
C CYS A 169 10.67 -0.49 36.66
#